data_AF-A0A2S6TPW4-F1
#
_entry.id   AF-A0A2S6TPW4-F1
#
_cell.length_a   1.000
_cell.length_b   1.000
_cell.length_c   1.000
_cell.angle_alpha   90.00
_cell.angle_beta   90.00
_cell.angle_gamma   90.00
#
_symmetry.space_group_name_H-M   'P 1'
#
loop_
_entity.id
_entity.type
_entity.pdbx_description
1 polymer ?
#
loop_
_entity_poly.entity_id
_entity_poly.type
_entity_poly.pdbx_seq_one_letter_code
_entity_poly.pdbx_strand_id
1 'polypeptide(L)'
;MCKRRHVNAEKVVWLGGPVTSLLTENTGASMKFGVNLINFGPSATPEMLIRWVRIAEGLGYNSILTSDHVAITKDVATKYPAPFYEPISTLGWLAGVTTKVEIGT
;
A
#
# COMPACT_ATOMS: atom_id res chain seq x y z
N MET A 1 8.85 3.88 -14.32
CA MET A 1 10.20 3.58 -13.79
C MET A 1 10.17 3.91 -12.30
N CYS A 2 9.81 2.94 -11.45
CA CYS A 2 9.77 3.16 -10.00
C CYS A 2 11.21 3.22 -9.48
N LYS A 3 11.71 4.41 -9.16
CA LYS A 3 13.00 4.55 -8.46
C LYS A 3 12.80 4.01 -7.04
N ARG A 4 13.45 2.91 -6.69
CA ARG A 4 13.67 2.50 -5.30
C ARG A 4 14.31 3.69 -4.57
N ARG A 5 13.56 4.38 -3.73
CA ARG A 5 14.15 5.29 -2.74
C ARG A 5 14.64 4.43 -1.58
N HIS A 6 15.92 4.53 -1.27
CA HIS A 6 16.41 4.15 0.04
C HIS A 6 15.71 5.03 1.08
N VAL A 7 15.03 4.39 2.03
CA VAL A 7 14.47 5.07 3.19
C VAL A 7 15.62 5.21 4.19
N ASN A 8 16.04 6.44 4.46
CA ASN A 8 17.05 6.74 5.47
C ASN A 8 16.42 6.60 6.86
N ALA A 9 16.99 5.75 7.72
CA ALA A 9 16.69 5.71 9.13
C ALA A 9 17.48 6.82 9.83
N GLU A 10 16.80 7.88 10.29
CA GLU A 10 17.42 8.87 11.16
C GLU A 10 17.59 8.28 12.56
N LYS A 11 18.85 8.02 12.92
CA LYS A 11 19.29 7.84 14.31
C LYS A 11 19.84 9.19 14.78
N VAL A 12 19.22 9.78 15.81
CA VAL A 12 19.85 10.85 16.59
C VAL A 12 20.09 10.29 17.99
N VAL A 13 21.35 9.94 18.27
CA VAL A 13 21.84 9.49 19.58
C VAL A 13 22.31 10.71 20.35
N TRP A 14 21.72 10.94 21.53
CA TRP A 14 22.29 11.83 22.55
C TRP A 14 23.20 10.99 23.46
N LEU A 15 24.49 11.33 23.51
CA LEU A 15 25.48 10.66 24.37
C LEU A 15 25.58 11.39 25.72
N GLY A 16 25.28 10.71 26.83
CA GLY A 16 25.53 11.24 28.17
C GLY A 16 24.84 10.47 29.31
N GLY A 17 25.28 9.25 29.62
CA GLY A 17 24.84 8.50 30.82
C GLY A 17 25.60 7.17 30.98
N PRO A 18 25.88 6.71 32.21
CA PRO A 18 26.75 5.55 32.46
C PRO A 18 26.13 4.27 31.89
N VAL A 19 26.98 3.50 31.19
CA VAL A 19 26.65 2.24 30.53
C VAL A 19 26.24 1.20 31.57
N THR A 20 24.96 0.90 31.66
CA THR A 20 24.46 -0.30 32.36
C THR A 20 23.27 -0.85 31.59
N SER A 21 23.40 -2.12 31.20
CA SER A 21 22.44 -2.99 30.49
C SER A 21 21.93 -2.51 29.11
N LEU A 22 22.57 -3.03 28.05
CA LEU A 22 21.96 -3.25 26.74
C LEU A 22 20.89 -4.35 26.87
N LEU A 23 19.71 -3.99 27.39
CA LEU A 23 18.49 -4.71 27.02
C LEU A 23 17.93 -3.92 25.84
N THR A 24 17.87 -4.58 24.70
CA THR A 24 17.15 -4.12 23.51
C THR A 24 15.78 -3.57 23.93
N GLU A 25 15.62 -2.24 23.89
CA GLU A 25 14.31 -1.61 23.75
C GLU A 25 13.73 -2.08 22.42
N ASN A 26 13.04 -3.22 22.45
CA ASN A 26 12.17 -3.65 21.39
C ASN A 26 11.01 -2.65 21.38
N THR A 27 11.18 -1.55 20.65
CA THR A 27 10.06 -0.64 20.34
C THR A 27 8.96 -1.52 19.74
N GLY A 28 7.86 -1.69 20.49
CA GLY A 28 6.77 -2.62 20.18
C GLY A 28 5.92 -2.22 18.98
N ALA A 29 6.54 -1.72 17.91
CA ALA A 29 5.88 -1.50 16.64
C ALA A 29 5.96 -2.80 15.82
N SER A 30 4.91 -3.61 15.90
CA SER A 30 4.72 -4.71 14.94
C SER A 30 4.72 -4.15 13.51
N MET A 31 5.53 -4.74 12.63
CA MET A 31 5.61 -4.33 11.23
C MET A 31 4.25 -4.49 10.54
N LYS A 32 3.76 -3.40 9.91
CA LYS A 32 2.54 -3.42 9.10
C LYS A 32 2.87 -3.70 7.63
N PHE A 33 2.04 -4.50 6.97
CA PHE A 33 2.16 -4.81 5.55
C PHE A 33 0.95 -4.30 4.77
N GLY A 34 1.23 -3.65 3.64
CA GLY A 34 0.22 -3.18 2.69
C GLY A 34 0.37 -3.85 1.33
N VAL A 35 -0.71 -3.89 0.57
CA VAL A 35 -0.72 -4.39 -0.82
C VAL A 35 -1.15 -3.29 -1.78
N ASN A 36 -0.45 -3.17 -2.91
CA ASN A 36 -0.86 -2.29 -4.00
C ASN A 36 -1.87 -3.00 -4.91
N LEU A 37 -3.13 -2.62 -4.82
CA LEU A 37 -4.21 -3.10 -5.69
C LEU A 37 -4.07 -2.50 -7.08
N ILE A 38 -4.08 -3.38 -8.08
CA ILE A 38 -4.02 -2.99 -9.49
C ILE A 38 -5.41 -2.62 -9.98
N ASN A 39 -5.56 -1.36 -10.39
CA ASN A 39 -6.80 -0.74 -10.87
C ASN A 39 -6.86 -0.61 -12.41
N PHE A 40 -5.99 -1.30 -13.13
CA PHE A 40 -5.96 -1.27 -14.60
C PHE A 40 -5.81 -2.66 -15.23
N GLY A 41 -6.16 -2.74 -16.50
CA GLY A 41 -5.97 -3.90 -17.36
C GLY A 41 -7.07 -4.97 -17.25
N PRO A 42 -6.94 -6.07 -18.02
CA PRO A 42 -8.02 -7.06 -18.17
C PRO A 42 -8.47 -7.72 -16.86
N SER A 43 -7.61 -7.74 -15.85
CA SER A 43 -7.91 -8.30 -14.53
C SER A 43 -8.58 -7.30 -13.58
N ALA A 44 -8.69 -6.02 -13.94
CA ALA A 44 -9.42 -5.02 -13.18
C ALA A 44 -10.92 -5.08 -13.51
N THR A 45 -11.56 -6.21 -13.24
CA THR A 45 -13.03 -6.29 -13.23
C THR A 45 -13.54 -6.03 -11.82
N PRO A 46 -14.77 -5.49 -11.66
CA PRO A 46 -15.35 -5.24 -10.33
C PRO A 46 -15.32 -6.48 -9.42
N GLU A 47 -15.66 -7.66 -9.96
CA GLU A 47 -15.67 -8.92 -9.20
C GLU A 47 -14.26 -9.30 -8.76
N MET A 48 -13.26 -9.05 -9.60
CA MET A 48 -11.88 -9.36 -9.29
C MET A 48 -11.31 -8.40 -8.24
N LEU A 49 -11.64 -7.10 -8.31
CA LEU A 49 -11.24 -6.12 -7.30
C LEU A 49 -11.80 -6.50 -5.91
N ILE A 50 -13.09 -6.87 -5.83
CA ILE A 50 -13.70 -7.36 -4.59
C ILE A 50 -12.97 -8.62 -4.08
N ARG A 51 -12.67 -9.58 -4.96
CA ARG A 51 -11.96 -10.81 -4.58
C ARG A 51 -10.57 -10.50 -4.00
N TRP A 52 -9.79 -9.65 -4.67
CA TRP A 52 -8.44 -9.29 -4.20
C TRP A 52 -8.47 -8.64 -2.82
N VAL A 53 -9.40 -7.72 -2.62
CA VAL A 53 -9.55 -6.98 -1.37
C VAL A 53 -9.93 -7.92 -0.22
N ARG A 54 -10.88 -8.84 -0.46
CA ARG A 54 -11.26 -9.85 0.54
C ARG A 54 -10.14 -10.83 0.85
N ILE A 55 -9.35 -11.22 -0.15
CA ILE A 55 -8.17 -12.08 0.06
C ILE A 55 -7.14 -11.33 0.90
N ALA A 56 -6.82 -10.08 0.57
CA ALA A 56 -5.85 -9.28 1.32
C ALA A 56 -6.29 -9.08 2.78
N GLU A 57 -7.56 -8.72 3.00
CA GLU A 57 -8.12 -8.59 4.34
C GLU A 57 -8.12 -9.93 5.10
N GLY A 58 -8.52 -11.03 4.45
CA GLY A 58 -8.53 -12.37 5.04
C GLY A 58 -7.15 -12.92 5.38
N LEU A 59 -6.11 -12.50 4.65
CA LEU A 59 -4.71 -12.82 4.94
C LEU A 59 -4.10 -11.92 6.03
N GLY A 60 -4.83 -10.91 6.51
CA GLY A 60 -4.38 -10.02 7.57
C GLY A 60 -3.46 -8.89 7.12
N TYR A 61 -3.49 -8.50 5.84
CA TYR A 61 -2.83 -7.26 5.41
C TYR A 61 -3.45 -6.07 6.14
N ASN A 62 -2.60 -5.12 6.52
CA ASN A 62 -3.03 -3.94 7.26
C ASN A 62 -3.65 -2.89 6.35
N SER A 63 -3.15 -2.76 5.12
CA SER A 63 -3.62 -1.75 4.18
C SER A 63 -3.72 -2.20 2.74
N ILE A 64 -4.65 -1.60 2.00
CA ILE A 64 -4.75 -1.67 0.55
C ILE A 64 -4.50 -0.27 -0.01
N LEU A 65 -3.59 -0.21 -0.98
CA LEU A 65 -3.14 1.01 -1.63
C LEU A 65 -3.42 0.93 -3.13
N THR A 66 -3.74 2.05 -3.77
CA THR A 66 -3.85 2.10 -5.23
C THR A 66 -3.16 3.33 -5.77
N SER A 67 -2.29 3.11 -6.75
CA SER A 67 -1.57 4.16 -7.46
C SER A 67 -2.51 5.02 -8.32
N ASP A 68 -2.30 6.33 -8.27
CA ASP A 68 -3.03 7.29 -9.11
C ASP A 68 -2.28 7.63 -10.41
N HIS A 69 -3.02 7.58 -11.52
CA HIS A 69 -2.55 7.88 -12.86
C HIS A 69 -3.61 8.69 -13.64
N VAL A 70 -3.62 10.00 -13.42
CA VAL A 70 -4.58 10.92 -14.07
C VAL A 70 -4.30 11.12 -15.56
N ALA A 71 -3.02 11.19 -15.96
CA ALA A 71 -2.62 11.44 -17.34
C ALA A 71 -2.14 10.15 -18.03
N ILE A 72 -2.98 9.55 -18.87
CA ILE A 72 -2.65 8.37 -19.66
C ILE A 72 -2.30 8.79 -21.10
N THR A 73 -1.02 9.07 -21.35
CA THR A 73 -0.52 9.31 -22.70
C THR A 73 -0.54 8.02 -23.54
N LYS A 74 -0.45 8.13 -24.87
CA LYS A 74 -0.51 6.96 -25.77
C LYS A 74 0.55 5.90 -25.45
N ASP A 75 1.76 6.31 -25.06
CA ASP A 75 2.85 5.41 -24.67
C ASP A 75 2.63 4.75 -23.30
N VAL A 76 1.93 5.43 -22.38
CA VAL A 76 1.53 4.90 -21.08
C VAL A 76 0.38 3.90 -21.24
N ALA A 77 -0.61 4.19 -22.09
CA ALA A 77 -1.72 3.29 -22.40
C ALA A 77 -1.26 1.93 -22.93
N THR A 78 -0.15 1.88 -23.68
CA THR A 78 0.45 0.63 -24.16
C THR A 78 0.98 -0.25 -23.02
N LYS A 79 1.42 0.36 -21.91
CA LYS A 79 1.96 -0.35 -20.73
C LYS A 79 0.87 -0.68 -19.72
N TYR A 80 -0.17 0.15 -19.67
CA TYR A 80 -1.26 0.05 -18.71
C TYR A 80 -2.59 0.06 -19.49
N PRO A 81 -3.00 -1.12 -20.00
CA PRO A 81 -4.18 -1.22 -20.83
C PRO A 81 -5.47 -0.96 -20.03
N ALA A 82 -6.55 -0.62 -20.73
CA ALA A 82 -7.87 -0.49 -20.14
C ALA A 82 -8.44 -1.85 -19.65
N PRO A 83 -9.46 -1.84 -18.75
CA PRO A 83 -10.06 -0.70 -18.06
C PRO A 83 -9.07 0.02 -17.12
N PHE A 84 -9.34 1.28 -16.79
CA PHE A 84 -8.54 2.07 -15.85
C PHE A 84 -9.48 2.77 -14.89
N TYR A 85 -9.38 2.50 -13.60
CA TYR A 85 -10.26 3.13 -12.60
C TYR A 85 -9.55 4.23 -11.83
N GLU A 86 -10.28 5.31 -11.58
CA GLU A 86 -9.84 6.40 -10.73
C GLU A 86 -9.77 5.93 -9.26
N PRO A 87 -8.64 6.13 -8.55
CA PRO A 87 -8.43 5.55 -7.22
C PRO A 87 -9.41 6.00 -6.16
N ILE A 88 -9.77 7.28 -6.07
CA ILE A 88 -10.64 7.80 -4.98
C ILE A 88 -12.01 7.12 -5.06
N SER A 89 -12.62 7.10 -6.24
CA SER A 89 -13.93 6.48 -6.46
C SER A 89 -13.88 4.97 -6.24
N THR A 90 -12.82 4.31 -6.70
CA THR A 90 -12.63 2.86 -6.56
C THR A 90 -12.44 2.45 -5.11
N LEU A 91 -11.54 3.14 -4.40
CA LEU A 91 -11.24 2.87 -3.00
C LEU A 91 -12.44 3.21 -2.10
N GLY A 92 -13.17 4.30 -2.40
CA GLY A 92 -14.41 4.63 -1.71
C GLY A 92 -15.49 3.56 -1.86
N TRP A 93 -15.64 2.99 -3.07
CA TRP A 93 -16.52 1.84 -3.29
C TRP A 93 -16.05 0.59 -2.52
N LEU A 94 -14.75 0.29 -2.57
CA LEU A 94 -14.16 -0.87 -1.90
C LEU A 94 -14.22 -0.77 -0.37
N ALA A 95 -14.18 0.44 0.19
CA ALA A 95 -14.38 0.66 1.62
C ALA A 95 -15.72 0.11 2.11
N GLY A 96 -16.77 0.15 1.26
CA GLY A 96 -18.08 -0.40 1.57
C GLY A 96 -18.15 -1.93 1.59
N VAL A 97 -17.12 -2.64 1.10
CA VAL A 97 -17.08 -4.12 1.08
C VAL A 97 -16.07 -4.72 2.07
N THR A 98 -15.26 -3.88 2.74
CA THR A 98 -14.26 -4.25 3.74
C THR A 98 -14.70 -3.87 5.15
N THR A 99 -14.05 -4.44 6.18
CA THR A 99 -14.43 -4.19 7.58
C THR A 99 -13.27 -3.80 8.50
N LYS A 100 -12.03 -4.14 8.13
CA LYS A 100 -10.84 -4.02 9.00
C LYS A 100 -9.64 -3.42 8.30
N VAL A 101 -9.47 -3.70 7.00
CA VAL A 101 -8.28 -3.23 6.27
C VAL A 101 -8.29 -1.72 6.08
N GLU A 102 -7.16 -1.07 6.30
CA GLU A 102 -7.00 0.36 6.03
C GLU A 102 -6.95 0.59 4.50
N ILE A 103 -7.50 1.71 4.03
CA ILE A 103 -7.57 2.05 2.61
C ILE A 103 -6.80 3.35 2.38
N GLY A 104 -5.95 3.38 1.35
CA GLY A 104 -5.15 4.57 1.02
C GLY A 104 -4.69 4.63 -0.43
N THR A 105 -4.02 5.73 -0.78
CA THR A 105 -3.39 5.97 -2.08
C THR A 105 -1.87 6.02 -1.94
#